data_AF-G4ZR43-F1
#
_entry.id   AF-G4ZR43-F1
#
_cell.length_a   1.000
_cell.length_b   1.000
_cell.length_c   1.000
_cell.angle_alpha   90.00
_cell.angle_beta   90.00
_cell.angle_gamma   90.00
#
_symmetry.space_group_name_H-M   'P 1'
#
loop_
_entity.id
_entity.type
_entity.pdbx_description
1 polymer ?
#
loop_
_entity_poly.entity_id
_entity_poly.type
_entity_poly.pdbx_seq_one_letter_code
_entity_poly.pdbx_strand_id
1 'polypeptide(L)' 'VRALRVNLGPVDNISVAVPGPGKLEQLEIDWATIFGYMPKLKRLNLASVPLSSRHFENILEAASKNCPLVEFLGLPCKGD' A
#
# COMPACT_ATOMS: atom_id res chain seq x y z
N VAL A 1 -13.55 8.06 -14.13
CA VAL A 1 -12.53 7.97 -13.06
C VAL A 1 -11.99 6.55 -13.04
N ARG A 2 -10.71 6.31 -13.35
CA ARG A 2 -10.10 4.96 -13.31
C ARG A 2 -9.68 4.68 -11.87
N ALA A 3 -10.38 3.76 -11.21
CA ALA A 3 -9.99 3.27 -9.90
C ALA A 3 -9.00 2.11 -10.08
N LEU A 4 -7.78 2.24 -9.56
CA LEU A 4 -6.88 1.11 -9.42
C LEU A 4 -7.45 0.22 -8.29
N ARG A 5 -8.06 -0.89 -8.67
CA ARG A 5 -8.46 -1.95 -7.73
C ARG A 5 -7.49 -3.11 -7.93
N VAL A 6 -6.60 -3.29 -6.97
CA VAL A 6 -5.77 -4.49 -6.88
C VAL A 6 -6.67 -5.60 -6.33
N ASN A 7 -7.12 -6.51 -7.18
CA ASN A 7 -7.84 -7.71 -6.79
C ASN A 7 -6.88 -8.89 -6.89
N LEU A 8 -6.56 -9.50 -5.76
CA LEU A 8 -5.86 -10.79 -5.70
C LEU A 8 -6.90 -11.90 -5.93
N GLY A 9 -7.20 -12.17 -7.21
CA GLY A 9 -7.99 -13.32 -7.66
C GLY A 9 -7.12 -14.56 -7.88
N PRO A 10 -7.72 -15.75 -8.04
CA PRO A 10 -7.15 -17.03 -7.65
C PRO A 10 -5.88 -17.35 -8.43
N VAL A 11 -4.80 -17.60 -7.70
CA VAL A 11 -3.49 -17.95 -8.23
C VAL A 11 -3.52 -19.40 -8.71
N ASP A 12 -3.55 -19.59 -10.02
CA ASP A 12 -3.11 -20.83 -10.65
C ASP A 12 -1.60 -20.73 -10.91
N ASN A 13 -0.83 -21.44 -10.09
CA ASN A 13 0.54 -21.89 -10.33
C ASN A 13 1.59 -20.84 -10.76
N ILE A 14 1.65 -19.72 -10.03
CA ILE A 14 2.95 -19.07 -9.78
C ILE A 14 3.12 -19.05 -8.27
N SER A 15 3.97 -19.94 -7.75
CA SER A 15 4.35 -19.96 -6.34
C SER A 15 5.27 -18.76 -6.04
N VAL A 16 4.77 -17.54 -6.19
CA VAL A 16 5.29 -16.40 -5.44
C VAL A 16 4.74 -16.64 -4.05
N ALA A 17 5.55 -17.23 -3.17
CA ALA A 17 5.21 -17.32 -1.76
C ALA A 17 4.93 -15.91 -1.29
N VAL A 18 3.65 -15.55 -1.16
CA VAL A 18 3.21 -14.29 -0.57
C VAL A 18 3.85 -14.31 0.81
N PRO A 19 4.87 -13.47 1.07
CA PRO A 19 5.55 -13.52 2.34
C PRO A 19 4.49 -13.23 3.39
N GLY A 20 4.35 -14.12 4.39
CA GLY A 20 3.45 -13.84 5.51
C GLY A 20 3.74 -12.43 6.05
N PRO A 21 2.73 -11.72 6.61
CA PRO A 21 2.82 -10.29 6.90
C PRO A 21 4.12 -9.87 7.63
N GLY A 22 4.67 -10.72 8.51
CA GLY A 22 5.94 -10.48 9.18
C GLY A 22 7.21 -10.50 8.32
N LYS A 23 7.20 -11.08 7.12
CA LYS A 23 8.32 -11.03 6.17
C LYS A 23 8.32 -9.75 5.34
N LEU A 24 7.15 -9.17 5.06
CA LEU A 24 7.06 -7.87 4.36
C LEU A 24 7.58 -6.73 5.25
N GLU A 25 7.38 -6.83 6.56
CA GLU A 25 7.95 -5.90 7.54
C GLU A 25 9.47 -5.86 7.53
N GLN A 26 10.16 -6.87 7.01
CA GLN A 26 11.63 -6.91 6.95
C GLN A 26 12.20 -6.37 5.65
N LEU A 27 11.37 -6.26 4.60
CA LEU A 27 11.81 -5.75 3.30
C LEU A 27 11.94 -4.23 3.34
N GLU A 28 13.06 -3.72 2.86
CA GLU A 28 13.19 -2.29 2.58
C GLU A 28 12.52 -2.01 1.24
N ILE A 29 11.45 -1.22 1.28
CA ILE A 29 10.65 -0.89 0.10
C ILE A 29 10.80 0.61 -0.14
N ASP A 30 11.26 0.97 -1.33
CA ASP A 30 11.32 2.37 -1.77
C ASP A 30 9.93 2.86 -2.20
N TRP A 31 9.15 3.25 -1.19
CA TRP A 31 7.80 3.77 -1.38
C TRP A 31 7.79 5.08 -2.19
N ALA A 32 8.83 5.91 -2.10
CA ALA A 32 8.91 7.16 -2.84
C ALA A 32 8.96 6.91 -4.35
N THR A 33 9.80 5.96 -4.79
CA THR A 33 9.85 5.54 -6.20
C THR A 33 8.50 4.95 -6.65
N ILE A 34 7.89 4.08 -5.83
CA ILE A 34 6.59 3.48 -6.15
C ILE A 34 5.51 4.56 -6.36
N PHE A 35 5.36 5.48 -5.41
CA PHE A 35 4.36 6.55 -5.52
C PHE A 35 4.72 7.60 -6.57
N GLY A 36 6.01 7.79 -6.87
CA GLY A 36 6.48 8.64 -7.97
C GLY A 36 5.95 8.20 -9.34
N TYR A 37 5.71 6.89 -9.54
CA TYR A 37 5.05 6.38 -10.75
C TYR A 37 3.52 6.54 -10.74
N MET A 38 2.93 7.01 -9.65
CA MET A 38 1.48 7.12 -9.45
C MET A 38 1.01 8.55 -9.09
N PRO A 39 1.42 9.60 -9.82
CA PRO A 39 1.07 10.99 -9.46
C PRO A 39 -0.43 11.30 -9.56
N LYS A 40 -1.19 10.46 -10.28
CA LYS A 40 -2.65 10.58 -10.44
C LYS A 40 -3.44 9.67 -9.50
N LEU A 41 -2.80 9.10 -8.48
CA LEU A 41 -3.46 8.27 -7.48
C LEU A 41 -4.53 9.10 -6.75
N LYS A 42 -5.78 8.64 -6.80
CA LYS A 42 -6.92 9.30 -6.14
C LYS A 42 -7.34 8.66 -4.83
N ARG A 43 -6.96 7.40 -4.61
CA ARG A 43 -7.38 6.62 -3.46
C ARG A 43 -6.22 5.78 -2.96
N LEU A 44 -5.87 5.98 -1.70
CA LEU A 44 -4.92 5.18 -0.95
C LEU A 44 -5.67 4.47 0.18
N ASN A 45 -5.63 3.14 0.21
CA ASN A 45 -6.29 2.37 1.26
C ASN A 45 -5.26 1.57 2.05
N LEU A 46 -5.13 1.90 3.33
CA LEU A 46 -4.21 1.29 4.29
C LEU A 46 -4.96 0.47 5.35
N ALA A 47 -6.26 0.20 5.19
CA ALA A 47 -7.07 -0.48 6.21
C ALA A 47 -6.49 -1.84 6.67
N SER A 48 -5.74 -2.52 5.81
CA SER A 48 -5.10 -3.81 6.10
C SER A 48 -3.62 -3.70 6.51
N VAL A 49 -3.08 -2.49 6.63
CA VAL A 49 -1.70 -2.26 7.07
C VAL A 49 -1.73 -2.02 8.59
N PRO A 50 -1.09 -2.87 9.42
CA PRO A 50 -1.06 -2.64 10.86
C PRO A 50 -0.47 -1.27 11.19
N LEU A 51 -1.04 -0.56 12.18
CA LEU A 51 -0.47 0.71 12.65
C LEU A 51 0.95 0.55 13.21
N SER A 52 1.29 -0.65 13.68
CA SER A 52 2.64 -1.02 14.13
C SER A 52 3.62 -1.32 13.00
N SER A 53 3.15 -1.36 11.75
CA SER A 53 4.02 -1.60 10.60
C SER A 53 4.98 -0.44 10.40
N ARG A 54 6.26 -0.74 10.21
CA ARG A 54 7.27 0.30 9.89
C ARG A 54 6.99 0.97 8.55
N HIS A 55 6.24 0.31 7.68
CA HIS A 55 5.88 0.82 6.36
C HIS A 55 4.78 1.86 6.42
N PHE A 56 4.00 1.90 7.50
CA PHE A 56 2.82 2.76 7.59
C PHE A 56 3.16 4.24 7.41
N GLU A 57 4.14 4.74 8.17
CA GLU A 57 4.59 6.13 8.09
C GLU A 57 5.27 6.42 6.74
N ASN A 58 6.13 5.50 6.27
CA ASN A 58 6.83 5.64 5.00
C ASN A 58 5.87 5.74 3.81
N ILE A 59 4.80 4.95 3.82
CA ILE A 59 3.74 4.99 2.79
C ILE A 59 3.03 6.34 2.83
N LEU A 60 2.63 6.81 4.00
CA LEU A 60 1.94 8.10 4.15
C LEU A 60 2.83 9.26 3.69
N GLU A 61 4.08 9.29 4.12
CA GLU A 61 5.03 10.33 3.73
C GLU A 61 5.24 10.33 2.21
N ALA A 62 5.56 9.16 1.62
CA ALA A 62 5.81 9.04 0.20
C ALA A 62 4.58 9.42 -0.65
N ALA A 63 3.39 8.96 -0.26
CA ALA A 63 2.14 9.32 -0.94
C ALA A 63 1.85 10.83 -0.82
N SER A 64 2.08 11.44 0.34
CA SER A 64 1.86 12.88 0.55
C SER A 64 2.71 13.75 -0.39
N LYS A 65 3.92 13.30 -0.71
CA LYS A 65 4.86 14.01 -1.58
C LYS A 65 4.59 13.77 -3.06
N ASN A 66 4.26 12.53 -3.43
CA ASN A 66 4.22 12.11 -4.84
C ASN A 66 2.82 12.02 -5.44
N CYS A 67 1.77 11.94 -4.60
CA CYS A 67 0.39 11.75 -5.04
C CYS A 67 -0.50 12.94 -4.61
N PRO A 68 -0.36 14.13 -5.23
CA PRO A 68 -1.10 15.34 -4.83
C PRO A 68 -2.62 15.26 -5.06
N LEU A 69 -3.09 14.26 -5.81
CA LEU A 69 -4.49 14.09 -6.16
C LEU A 69 -5.23 13.05 -5.31
N VAL A 70 -4.65 12.60 -4.20
CA VAL A 70 -5.34 11.67 -3.29
C VAL A 70 -6.53 12.38 -2.66
N GLU A 71 -7.73 11.86 -2.98
CA GLU A 71 -9.02 12.34 -2.47
C GLU A 71 -9.54 11.45 -1.33
N PHE A 72 -9.10 10.20 -1.27
CA PHE A 72 -9.56 9.22 -0.29
C PHE A 72 -8.40 8.50 0.36
N LEU A 73 -8.34 8.58 1.69
CA LEU A 73 -7.41 7.83 2.54
C LEU A 73 -8.20 6.88 3.44
N GLY A 74 -8.03 5.57 3.22
CA GLY A 74 -8.53 4.54 4.12
C GLY A 74 -7.47 4.24 5.18
N LEU A 75 -7.81 4.39 6.45
CA LEU A 75 -6.92 4.08 7.57
C LEU A 75 -7.32 2.77 8.24
N PRO A 76 -6.39 2.10 8.94
CA PRO A 76 -6.72 0.96 9.79
C PRO A 76 -7.74 1.37 10.85
N CYS A 77 -8.77 0.56 11.04
CA CYS A 77 -9.68 0.71 12.16
C CYS A 77 -9.00 0.23 13.44
N LYS A 78 -9.21 0.95 14.54
CA LYS A 78 -8.81 0.46 15.87
C LYS A 78 -9.77 -0.66 16.28
N GLY A 79 -9.45 -1.89 15.92
CA GLY A 79 -10.26 -3.07 16.23
C GLY A 79 -9.88 -4.24 15.33
N ASP A 80 -8.80 -4.93 15.72
CA ASP A 80 -8.68 -6.40 15.85
C ASP A 80 -7.25 -6.74 16.30
#